data_AF-A0A448KBW0-F1
#
_entry.id   AF-A0A448KBW0-F1
#
_cell.length_a   1.000
_cell.length_b   1.000
_cell.length_c   1.000
_cell.angle_alpha   90.00
_cell.angle_beta   90.00
_cell.angle_gamma   90.00
#
_symmetry.space_group_name_H-M   'P 1'
#
loop_
_entity.id
_entity.type
_entity.pdbx_description
1 polymer ?
#
loop_
_entity_poly.entity_id
_entity_poly.type
_entity_poly.pdbx_seq_one_letter_code
_entity_poly.pdbx_strand_id
1 'polypeptide(L)'
;MADKADKIVPRLKTKYAQEVRPALLKEFNHSNVMEVPGVTKVVVNMGVGEAAHDSKMIEGAVRDLAAITGQKPQITKARRSIAQFKLREGMPIGAHATLRGDRMWEFLDRLVSISLPRIRDFRGLSPKQFDGNGNYTFGLTEQAVFHEIDQDKIDRVRGMDITVVTTATTDEEARSLLKQLGFPFKEK
;
A
#
# COMPACT_ATOMS: atom_id res chain seq x y z
N MET A 1 -31.05 23.46 -6.33
CA MET A 1 -30.51 22.89 -5.08
C MET A 1 -29.77 21.64 -5.48
N ALA A 2 -28.44 21.72 -5.58
CA ALA A 2 -27.62 20.61 -6.06
C ALA A 2 -27.58 19.51 -5.00
N ASP A 3 -27.87 18.28 -5.43
CA ASP A 3 -27.79 17.06 -4.65
C ASP A 3 -26.47 17.00 -3.85
N LYS A 4 -26.59 17.09 -2.52
CA LYS A 4 -25.53 16.62 -1.63
C LYS A 4 -25.55 15.10 -1.74
N ALA A 5 -24.82 14.56 -2.71
CA ALA A 5 -24.43 13.17 -2.67
C ALA A 5 -23.81 12.92 -1.28
N ASP A 6 -24.43 12.06 -0.48
CA ASP A 6 -23.92 11.68 0.84
C ASP A 6 -22.44 11.33 0.68
N LYS A 7 -21.56 12.11 1.32
CA LYS A 7 -20.13 11.80 1.33
C LYS A 7 -19.96 10.50 2.11
N ILE A 8 -19.86 9.39 1.38
CA ILE A 8 -19.58 8.08 1.96
C ILE A 8 -18.23 8.18 2.65
N VAL A 9 -18.24 8.13 3.98
CA VAL A 9 -17.01 8.12 4.77
C VAL A 9 -16.45 6.69 4.72
N PRO A 10 -15.18 6.48 4.34
CA PRO A 10 -14.60 5.14 4.30
C PRO A 10 -14.69 4.46 5.67
N ARG A 11 -15.07 3.18 5.69
CA ARG A 11 -15.28 2.39 6.92
C ARG A 11 -14.09 2.45 7.87
N LEU A 12 -12.88 2.23 7.35
CA LEU A 12 -11.65 2.31 8.15
C LEU A 12 -11.35 3.70 8.70
N LYS A 13 -11.77 4.77 8.01
CA LYS A 13 -11.58 6.14 8.49
C LYS A 13 -12.47 6.41 9.70
N THR A 14 -13.71 5.93 9.67
CA THR A 14 -14.63 5.99 10.83
C THR A 14 -14.09 5.16 11.99
N LYS A 15 -13.66 3.92 11.72
CA LYS A 15 -13.04 3.03 12.72
C LYS A 15 -11.81 3.69 13.36
N TYR A 16 -10.95 4.31 12.56
CA TYR A 16 -9.77 5.01 13.06
C TYR A 16 -10.16 6.14 14.03
N ALA A 17 -11.13 6.96 13.65
CA ALA A 17 -11.54 8.11 14.46
C ALA A 17 -12.25 7.72 15.76
N GLN A 18 -13.09 6.69 15.74
CA GLN A 18 -13.97 6.32 16.85
C GLN A 18 -13.34 5.30 17.81
N GLU A 19 -12.55 4.37 17.30
CA GLU A 19 -12.04 3.23 18.08
C GLU A 19 -10.52 3.28 18.25
N VAL A 20 -9.79 3.36 17.13
CA VAL A 20 -8.32 3.21 17.13
C VAL A 20 -7.64 4.39 17.79
N ARG A 21 -8.03 5.63 17.45
CA ARG A 21 -7.43 6.84 18.02
C ARG A 21 -7.60 6.92 19.55
N PRO A 22 -8.80 6.69 20.12
CA PRO A 22 -8.95 6.63 21.59
C PRO A 22 -8.19 5.47 22.24
N ALA A 23 -8.07 4.32 21.57
CA ALA A 23 -7.33 3.18 22.10
C ALA A 23 -5.82 3.46 22.15
N LEU A 24 -5.24 4.02 21.08
CA LEU A 24 -3.83 4.42 21.05
C LEU A 24 -3.51 5.52 22.07
N LEU A 25 -4.41 6.49 22.25
CA LEU A 25 -4.25 7.54 23.26
C LEU A 25 -4.12 6.95 24.67
N LYS A 26 -4.90 5.91 24.98
CA LYS A 26 -4.86 5.21 26.28
C LYS A 26 -3.66 4.28 26.41
N GLU A 27 -3.26 3.61 25.33
CA GLU A 27 -2.15 2.66 25.33
C GLU A 27 -0.81 3.36 25.55
N PHE A 28 -0.58 4.48 24.87
CA PHE A 28 0.69 5.22 24.91
C PHE A 28 0.64 6.46 25.82
N ASN A 29 -0.49 6.74 26.48
CA ASN A 29 -0.68 7.88 27.38
C ASN A 29 -0.22 9.23 26.78
N HIS A 30 -0.51 9.47 25.51
CA HIS A 30 -0.13 10.74 24.88
C HIS A 30 -0.80 11.92 25.57
N SER A 31 -0.03 12.98 25.78
CA SER A 31 -0.50 14.20 26.45
C SER A 31 -1.45 15.00 25.57
N ASN A 32 -1.26 14.92 24.25
CA ASN A 32 -2.00 15.66 23.26
C ASN A 32 -2.66 14.71 22.25
N VAL A 33 -3.91 14.98 21.91
CA VAL A 33 -4.68 14.14 20.98
C VAL A 33 -4.12 14.18 19.55
N MET A 34 -3.34 15.21 19.21
CA MET A 34 -2.67 15.33 17.91
C MET A 34 -1.36 14.53 17.81
N GLU A 35 -0.83 14.00 18.92
CA GLU A 35 0.34 13.12 18.92
C GLU A 35 0.00 11.70 18.49
N VAL A 36 -1.29 11.34 18.52
CA VAL A 36 -1.73 9.98 18.17
C VAL A 36 -1.37 9.68 16.71
N PRO A 37 -0.67 8.57 16.45
CA PRO A 37 -0.20 8.26 15.11
C PRO A 37 -1.36 7.98 14.16
N GLY A 38 -1.20 8.42 12.92
CA GLY A 38 -2.14 8.21 11.83
C GLY A 38 -1.44 7.76 10.56
N VAL A 39 -2.22 7.27 9.59
CA VAL A 39 -1.69 6.92 8.27
C VAL A 39 -1.65 8.17 7.40
N THR A 40 -0.47 8.52 6.90
CA THR A 40 -0.24 9.73 6.09
C THR A 40 -0.49 9.47 4.61
N LYS A 41 0.08 8.38 4.10
CA LYS A 41 -0.03 7.98 2.69
C LYS A 41 0.26 6.49 2.56
N VAL A 42 -0.27 5.89 1.50
CA VAL A 42 0.11 4.55 1.08
C VAL A 42 0.73 4.64 -0.31
N VAL A 43 1.93 4.08 -0.46
CA VAL A 43 2.62 4.02 -1.75
C VAL A 43 2.59 2.58 -2.22
N VAL A 44 2.05 2.37 -3.43
CA VAL A 44 2.08 1.08 -4.11
C VAL A 44 3.07 1.20 -5.25
N ASN A 45 4.08 0.35 -5.26
CA ASN A 45 5.17 0.37 -6.22
C ASN A 45 5.32 -0.98 -6.91
N MET A 46 5.50 -0.97 -8.22
CA MET A 46 5.89 -2.13 -9.01
C MET A 46 7.20 -1.86 -9.72
N GLY A 47 8.22 -2.64 -9.36
CA GLY A 47 9.47 -2.73 -10.10
C GLY A 47 9.31 -3.73 -11.25
N VAL A 48 9.51 -3.28 -12.49
CA VAL A 48 9.46 -4.13 -13.68
C VAL A 48 10.83 -4.08 -14.34
N GLY A 49 11.81 -4.80 -13.80
CA GLY A 49 13.20 -4.74 -14.28
C GLY A 49 13.35 -5.12 -15.77
N GLU A 50 12.49 -6.00 -16.27
CA GLU A 50 12.46 -6.44 -17.66
C GLU A 50 11.91 -5.40 -18.63
N ALA A 51 11.32 -4.32 -18.10
CA ALA A 51 10.87 -3.19 -18.89
C ALA A 51 11.99 -2.51 -19.69
N ALA A 52 13.25 -2.70 -19.27
CA ALA A 52 14.40 -2.24 -20.03
C ALA A 52 14.51 -2.92 -21.42
N HIS A 53 13.90 -4.10 -21.58
CA HIS A 53 13.90 -4.85 -22.83
C HIS A 53 12.60 -4.70 -23.62
N ASP A 54 11.45 -4.61 -22.95
CA ASP A 54 10.15 -4.47 -23.58
C ASP A 54 9.30 -3.37 -22.92
N SER A 55 9.05 -2.31 -23.69
CA SER A 55 8.22 -1.19 -23.25
C SER A 55 6.76 -1.57 -22.99
N LYS A 56 6.24 -2.64 -23.63
CA LYS A 56 4.87 -3.12 -23.42
C LYS A 56 4.65 -3.65 -22.01
N MET A 57 5.70 -4.17 -21.37
CA MET A 57 5.63 -4.69 -20.00
C MET A 57 5.28 -3.59 -18.99
N ILE A 58 5.61 -2.33 -19.26
CA ILE A 58 5.22 -1.22 -18.38
C ILE A 58 3.76 -0.89 -18.54
N GLU A 59 3.22 -0.96 -19.77
CA GLU A 59 1.82 -0.67 -20.03
C GLU A 59 0.89 -1.64 -19.29
N GLY A 60 1.28 -2.93 -19.22
CA GLY A 60 0.60 -3.93 -18.38
C GLY A 60 0.62 -3.56 -16.90
N ALA A 61 1.80 -3.26 -16.34
CA ALA A 61 1.92 -2.87 -14.93
C ALA A 61 1.15 -1.57 -14.59
N VAL A 62 1.12 -0.60 -15.51
CA VAL A 62 0.36 0.64 -15.35
C VAL A 62 -1.14 0.35 -15.36
N ARG A 63 -1.61 -0.56 -16.21
CA ARG A 63 -3.02 -0.98 -16.26
C ARG A 63 -3.44 -1.68 -14.96
N ASP A 64 -2.62 -2.62 -14.49
CA ASP A 64 -2.89 -3.38 -13.27
C ASP A 64 -2.94 -2.46 -12.05
N LEU A 65 -1.93 -1.60 -11.87
CA LEU A 65 -1.92 -0.64 -10.77
C LEU A 65 -3.08 0.37 -10.88
N ALA A 66 -3.48 0.78 -12.08
CA ALA A 66 -4.64 1.66 -12.26
C ALA A 66 -5.94 0.98 -11.81
N ALA A 67 -6.12 -0.30 -12.15
CA ALA A 67 -7.28 -1.08 -11.74
C ALA A 67 -7.32 -1.27 -10.22
N ILE A 68 -6.18 -1.63 -9.61
CA ILE A 68 -6.06 -1.86 -8.17
C ILE A 68 -6.30 -0.57 -7.37
N THR A 69 -5.60 0.50 -7.74
CA THR A 69 -5.55 1.74 -6.94
C THR A 69 -6.62 2.77 -7.31
N GLY A 70 -7.30 2.61 -8.45
CA GLY A 70 -8.27 3.58 -8.96
C GLY A 70 -7.64 4.92 -9.40
N GLN A 71 -6.32 4.95 -9.58
CA GLN A 71 -5.57 6.14 -9.97
C GLN A 71 -4.56 5.78 -11.05
N LYS A 72 -4.39 6.67 -12.04
CA LYS A 72 -3.33 6.53 -13.05
C LYS A 72 -1.95 6.56 -12.37
N PRO A 73 -1.16 5.47 -12.44
CA PRO A 73 0.17 5.40 -11.85
C PRO A 73 1.16 6.31 -12.59
N GLN A 74 2.18 6.75 -11.86
CA GLN A 74 3.31 7.47 -12.43
C GLN A 74 4.43 6.49 -12.79
N ILE A 75 4.84 6.53 -14.05
CA ILE A 75 5.97 5.74 -14.57
C ILE A 75 7.27 6.29 -13.98
N THR A 76 8.08 5.41 -13.38
CA THR A 76 9.40 5.74 -12.86
C THR A 76 10.45 5.50 -13.94
N LYS A 77 11.30 6.50 -14.16
CA LYS A 77 12.42 6.44 -15.10
C LYS A 77 13.72 6.23 -14.34
N ALA A 78 14.65 5.50 -14.95
CA ALA A 78 15.99 5.30 -14.46
C ALA A 78 16.73 6.64 -14.35
N ARG A 79 17.29 6.93 -13.18
CA ARG A 79 18.12 8.13 -12.93
C ARG A 79 19.58 7.94 -13.31
N ARG A 80 20.04 6.70 -13.46
CA ARG A 80 21.43 6.35 -13.75
C ARG A 80 21.48 5.21 -14.73
N SER A 81 22.50 5.21 -15.58
CA SER A 81 22.82 4.10 -16.46
C SER A 81 23.61 3.04 -15.70
N ILE A 82 23.17 1.78 -15.78
CA ILE A 82 23.83 0.65 -15.11
C ILE A 82 23.97 -0.48 -16.13
N ALA A 83 25.22 -0.78 -16.50
CA ALA A 83 25.52 -1.74 -17.57
C ALA A 83 25.07 -3.17 -17.25
N GLN A 84 25.20 -3.62 -15.99
CA GLN A 84 24.79 -4.96 -15.56
C GLN A 84 23.28 -5.21 -15.76
N PHE A 85 22.45 -4.19 -15.56
CA PHE A 85 21.00 -4.24 -15.79
C PHE A 85 20.61 -3.82 -17.21
N LYS A 86 21.59 -3.56 -18.09
CA LYS A 86 21.39 -3.06 -19.46
C LYS A 86 20.49 -1.81 -19.50
N LEU A 87 20.55 -1.00 -18.44
CA LEU A 87 19.68 0.14 -18.21
C LEU A 87 20.39 1.44 -18.59
N ARG A 88 19.69 2.32 -19.32
CA ARG A 88 20.15 3.68 -19.61
C ARG A 88 19.29 4.70 -18.87
N GLU A 89 19.88 5.84 -18.56
CA GLU A 89 19.15 6.98 -17.98
C GLU A 89 17.95 7.37 -18.84
N GLY A 90 16.83 7.67 -18.18
CA GLY A 90 15.57 8.03 -18.83
C GLY A 90 14.71 6.84 -19.27
N MET A 91 15.24 5.61 -19.27
CA MET A 91 14.44 4.42 -19.57
C MET A 91 13.42 4.15 -18.46
N PRO A 92 12.17 3.80 -18.81
CA PRO A 92 11.17 3.45 -17.81
C PRO A 92 11.50 2.08 -17.17
N ILE A 93 11.40 1.99 -15.85
CA ILE A 93 11.79 0.80 -15.06
C ILE A 93 10.67 0.29 -14.16
N GLY A 94 9.65 1.10 -13.90
CA GLY A 94 8.55 0.70 -13.04
C GLY A 94 7.42 1.72 -13.05
N ALA A 95 6.46 1.48 -12.17
CA ALA A 95 5.33 2.37 -11.95
C ALA A 95 4.97 2.40 -10.47
N HIS A 96 4.51 3.55 -10.00
CA HIS A 96 4.04 3.69 -8.63
C HIS A 96 2.81 4.58 -8.55
N ALA A 97 2.00 4.36 -7.53
CA ALA A 97 0.86 5.20 -7.18
C ALA A 97 0.96 5.60 -5.71
N THR A 98 0.72 6.88 -5.41
CA THR A 98 0.65 7.37 -4.02
C THR A 98 -0.78 7.74 -3.69
N LEU A 99 -1.35 7.02 -2.73
CA LEU A 99 -2.72 7.19 -2.25
C LEU A 99 -2.74 8.05 -0.99
N ARG A 100 -3.67 9.00 -0.95
CA ARG A 100 -3.93 9.90 0.18
C ARG A 100 -5.43 10.12 0.33
N GLY A 101 -5.84 10.59 1.50
CA GLY A 101 -7.24 10.91 1.78
C GLY A 101 -8.13 9.67 1.75
N ASP A 102 -9.32 9.78 1.17
CA ASP A 102 -10.33 8.72 1.24
C ASP A 102 -9.94 7.46 0.45
N ARG A 103 -9.33 7.61 -0.73
CA ARG A 103 -8.85 6.49 -1.56
C ARG A 103 -7.82 5.62 -0.85
N MET A 104 -7.00 6.23 0.01
CA MET A 104 -6.04 5.50 0.83
C MET A 104 -6.74 4.57 1.81
N TRP A 105 -7.78 5.06 2.49
CA TRP A 105 -8.55 4.28 3.45
C TRP A 105 -9.33 3.15 2.76
N GLU A 106 -9.93 3.42 1.59
CA GLU A 106 -10.63 2.40 0.80
C GLU A 106 -9.68 1.32 0.27
N PHE A 107 -8.47 1.71 -0.18
CA PHE A 107 -7.45 0.76 -0.59
C PHE A 107 -7.00 -0.12 0.57
N LEU A 108 -6.72 0.48 1.74
CA LEU A 108 -6.36 -0.29 2.94
C LEU A 108 -7.48 -1.24 3.38
N ASP A 109 -8.74 -0.82 3.26
CA ASP A 109 -9.88 -1.65 3.63
C ASP A 109 -10.00 -2.89 2.74
N ARG A 110 -9.92 -2.69 1.42
CA ARG A 110 -9.90 -3.79 0.44
C ARG A 110 -8.68 -4.70 0.64
N LEU A 111 -7.52 -4.11 0.88
CA LEU A 111 -6.27 -4.84 1.09
C LEU A 111 -6.37 -5.79 2.29
N VAL A 112 -6.78 -5.27 3.44
CA VAL A 112 -6.85 -6.04 4.69
C VAL A 112 -8.01 -7.02 4.69
N SER A 113 -9.20 -6.59 4.25
CA SER A 113 -10.42 -7.39 4.39
C SER A 113 -10.58 -8.45 3.30
N ILE A 114 -9.99 -8.24 2.11
CA ILE A 114 -10.25 -9.07 0.93
C ILE A 114 -8.96 -9.63 0.34
N SER A 115 -7.97 -8.78 0.06
CA SER A 115 -6.78 -9.20 -0.70
C SER A 115 -5.80 -10.05 0.11
N LEU A 116 -5.49 -9.66 1.36
CA LEU A 116 -4.54 -10.41 2.21
C LEU A 116 -5.00 -11.85 2.52
N PRO A 117 -6.28 -12.10 2.89
CA PRO A 117 -6.76 -13.46 3.11
C PRO A 117 -6.71 -14.36 1.86
N ARG A 118 -6.70 -13.77 0.67
CA ARG A 118 -6.66 -14.51 -0.62
C ARG A 118 -5.25 -14.96 -1.01
N ILE A 119 -4.21 -14.51 -0.30
CA ILE A 119 -2.83 -14.94 -0.55
C ILE A 119 -2.73 -16.44 -0.26
N ARG A 120 -2.18 -17.21 -1.21
CA ARG A 120 -1.92 -18.64 -1.02
C ARG A 120 -0.93 -18.85 0.12
N ASP A 121 -1.25 -19.77 1.03
CA ASP A 121 -0.44 -20.08 2.22
C ASP A 121 -0.15 -18.85 3.10
N PHE A 122 -1.15 -17.98 3.30
CA PHE A 122 -1.00 -16.79 4.12
C PHE A 122 -0.76 -17.13 5.60
N ARG A 123 0.45 -16.84 6.10
CA ARG A 123 0.86 -17.06 7.51
C ARG A 123 0.85 -15.78 8.37
N GLY A 124 0.23 -14.71 7.86
CA GLY A 124 0.32 -13.39 8.45
C GLY A 124 1.54 -12.60 7.97
N LEU A 125 1.45 -11.29 8.12
CA LEU A 125 2.47 -10.31 7.81
C LEU A 125 3.58 -10.31 8.87
N SER A 126 4.82 -10.09 8.45
CA SER A 126 5.95 -10.07 9.38
C SER A 126 5.97 -8.77 10.18
N PRO A 127 5.97 -8.81 11.53
CA PRO A 127 6.06 -7.62 12.36
C PRO A 127 7.45 -6.98 12.37
N LYS A 128 8.42 -7.54 11.63
CA LYS A 128 9.80 -7.06 11.55
C LYS A 128 10.08 -6.13 10.37
N GLN A 129 9.10 -5.88 9.50
CA GLN A 129 9.31 -5.07 8.28
C GLN A 129 9.07 -3.57 8.50
N PHE A 130 9.24 -3.11 9.74
CA PHE A 130 9.25 -1.69 10.06
C PHE A 130 10.65 -1.12 9.87
N ASP A 131 10.74 0.16 9.55
CA ASP A 131 11.99 0.84 9.21
C ASP A 131 12.66 1.57 10.37
N GLY A 132 12.16 1.42 11.60
CA GLY A 132 12.63 2.13 12.79
C GLY A 132 11.95 3.48 13.03
N ASN A 133 11.31 4.05 12.00
CA ASN A 133 10.58 5.32 12.06
C ASN A 133 9.07 5.12 11.88
N GLY A 134 8.58 3.91 12.19
CA GLY A 134 7.15 3.62 12.16
C GLY A 134 6.54 3.51 10.75
N ASN A 135 7.34 3.40 9.68
CA ASN A 135 6.82 3.05 8.36
C ASN A 135 6.88 1.55 8.15
N TYR A 136 5.84 1.01 7.53
CA TYR A 136 5.72 -0.42 7.30
C TYR A 136 5.73 -0.71 5.80
N THR A 137 6.65 -1.57 5.35
CA THR A 137 6.73 -1.99 3.94
C THR A 137 6.67 -3.49 3.83
N PHE A 138 5.82 -4.00 2.95
CA PHE A 138 5.78 -5.43 2.65
C PHE A 138 5.56 -5.66 1.16
N GLY A 139 6.12 -6.76 0.68
CA GLY A 139 5.97 -7.21 -0.70
C GLY A 139 4.81 -8.19 -0.86
N LEU A 140 4.11 -8.08 -1.97
CA LEU A 140 3.20 -9.08 -2.51
C LEU A 140 3.87 -9.71 -3.73
N THR A 141 3.90 -11.03 -3.78
CA THR A 141 4.53 -11.78 -4.87
C THR A 141 3.72 -11.76 -6.15
N GLU A 142 2.39 -11.68 -6.04
CA GLU A 142 1.46 -11.80 -7.17
C GLU A 142 0.38 -10.74 -7.10
N GLN A 143 0.05 -10.13 -8.24
CA GLN A 143 -1.03 -9.15 -8.36
C GLN A 143 -2.44 -9.76 -8.40
N ALA A 144 -2.54 -11.08 -8.64
CA ALA A 144 -3.80 -11.83 -8.75
C ALA A 144 -4.62 -11.89 -7.44
N VAL A 145 -4.07 -11.39 -6.33
CA VAL A 145 -4.72 -11.27 -5.02
C VAL A 145 -5.83 -10.21 -5.02
N PHE A 146 -5.77 -9.24 -5.94
CA PHE A 146 -6.79 -8.21 -6.10
C PHE A 146 -7.94 -8.73 -6.96
N HIS A 147 -9.19 -8.39 -6.60
CA HIS A 147 -10.38 -8.84 -7.35
C HIS A 147 -10.59 -8.04 -8.64
N GLU A 148 -10.00 -6.85 -8.69
CA GLU A 148 -10.02 -5.96 -9.84
C GLU A 148 -9.18 -6.48 -11.01
N ILE A 149 -8.26 -7.43 -10.74
CA ILE A 149 -7.43 -8.07 -11.75
C ILE A 149 -8.11 -9.33 -12.27
N ASP A 150 -8.31 -9.35 -13.58
CA ASP A 150 -8.78 -10.51 -14.33
C ASP A 150 -7.61 -11.47 -14.57
N GLN A 151 -7.67 -12.65 -13.96
CA GLN A 151 -6.60 -13.64 -14.02
C GLN A 151 -6.34 -14.16 -15.44
N ASP A 152 -7.38 -14.22 -16.27
CA ASP A 152 -7.28 -14.71 -17.65
C ASP A 152 -6.56 -13.71 -18.57
N LYS A 153 -6.50 -12.43 -18.16
CA LYS A 153 -5.82 -11.36 -18.89
C LYS A 153 -4.41 -11.08 -18.39
N ILE A 154 -3.92 -11.82 -17.39
CA ILE A 154 -2.57 -11.65 -16.88
C ILE A 154 -1.58 -12.19 -17.91
N ASP A 155 -0.73 -11.31 -18.42
CA ASP A 155 0.39 -11.68 -19.30
C ASP A 155 1.49 -12.40 -18.51
N ARG A 156 1.83 -11.86 -17.35
CA ARG A 156 2.87 -12.34 -16.48
C ARG A 156 2.58 -11.98 -15.02
N VAL A 157 2.96 -12.88 -14.13
CA VAL A 157 2.92 -12.64 -12.68
C VAL A 157 3.94 -11.56 -12.32
N ARG A 158 3.47 -10.53 -11.62
CA ARG A 158 4.23 -9.35 -11.19
C ARG A 158 4.03 -9.14 -9.70
N GLY A 159 5.14 -8.99 -8.99
CA GLY A 159 5.12 -8.56 -7.59
C GLY A 159 4.90 -7.06 -7.46
N MET A 160 4.49 -6.63 -6.27
CA MET A 160 4.41 -5.22 -5.89
C MET A 160 4.79 -5.03 -4.44
N ASP A 161 5.34 -3.86 -4.13
CA ASP A 161 5.64 -3.45 -2.78
C ASP A 161 4.62 -2.40 -2.34
N ILE A 162 4.08 -2.60 -1.13
CA ILE A 162 3.15 -1.66 -0.51
C ILE A 162 3.84 -1.09 0.72
N THR A 163 3.99 0.23 0.73
CA THR A 163 4.51 0.99 1.87
C THR A 163 3.39 1.80 2.50
N VAL A 164 3.11 1.54 3.77
CA VAL A 164 2.22 2.33 4.61
C VAL A 164 3.07 3.31 5.41
N VAL A 165 2.95 4.59 5.09
CA VAL A 165 3.67 5.67 5.78
C VAL A 165 2.78 6.22 6.86
N THR A 166 3.28 6.23 8.09
CA THR A 166 2.55 6.72 9.26
C THR A 166 3.19 8.00 9.79
N THR A 167 2.56 8.63 10.78
CA THR A 167 3.15 9.70 11.58
C THR A 167 3.77 9.19 12.89
N ALA A 168 3.80 7.87 13.09
CA ALA A 168 4.38 7.29 14.31
C ALA A 168 5.87 7.62 14.40
N THR A 169 6.35 7.76 15.63
CA THR A 169 7.78 8.01 15.89
C THR A 169 8.54 6.72 16.16
N THR A 170 7.83 5.69 16.63
CA THR A 170 8.40 4.39 16.97
C THR A 170 7.68 3.26 16.24
N ASP A 171 8.40 2.14 16.05
CA ASP A 171 7.83 0.94 15.45
C ASP A 171 6.74 0.29 16.31
N GLU A 172 6.77 0.50 17.62
CA GLU A 172 5.77 -0.03 18.55
C GLU A 172 4.42 0.66 18.37
N GLU A 173 4.42 1.99 18.31
CA GLU A 173 3.25 2.80 17.99
C GLU A 173 2.66 2.44 16.62
N ALA A 174 3.51 2.35 15.59
CA ALA A 174 3.09 1.99 14.25
C ALA A 174 2.50 0.57 14.18
N ARG A 175 3.12 -0.37 14.92
CA ARG A 175 2.63 -1.75 14.98
C ARG A 175 1.28 -1.83 15.68
N SER A 176 1.09 -1.11 16.79
CA SER A 176 -0.22 -1.07 17.47
C SER A 176 -1.28 -0.45 16.55
N LEU A 177 -0.97 0.68 15.90
CA LEU A 177 -1.86 1.33 14.93
C LEU A 177 -2.32 0.35 13.84
N LEU A 178 -1.39 -0.32 13.16
CA LEU A 178 -1.72 -1.26 12.09
C LEU A 178 -2.47 -2.49 12.62
N LYS A 179 -2.12 -3.00 13.80
CA LYS A 179 -2.81 -4.14 14.43
C LYS A 179 -4.28 -3.79 14.73
N GLN A 180 -4.54 -2.62 15.30
CA GLN A 180 -5.90 -2.14 15.59
C GLN A 180 -6.73 -1.85 14.31
N LEU A 181 -6.05 -1.42 13.24
CA LEU A 181 -6.65 -1.31 11.91
C LEU A 181 -7.00 -2.66 11.27
N GLY A 182 -6.55 -3.78 11.85
CA GLY A 182 -6.89 -5.14 11.43
C GLY A 182 -5.81 -5.81 10.60
N PHE A 183 -4.58 -5.27 10.55
CA PHE A 183 -3.49 -5.94 9.84
C PHE A 183 -3.18 -7.30 10.50
N PRO A 184 -3.20 -8.40 9.73
CA PRO A 184 -2.95 -9.74 10.26
C PRO A 184 -1.44 -9.95 10.41
N PHE A 185 -0.85 -9.50 11.52
CA PHE A 185 0.53 -9.81 11.84
C PHE A 185 0.66 -11.25 12.33
N LYS A 186 1.76 -11.91 11.95
CA LYS A 186 2.12 -13.22 12.46
C LYS A 186 2.40 -13.12 13.96
N GLU A 187 1.63 -13.83 14.77
CA GLU A 187 1.91 -14.01 16.20
C GLU A 187 3.17 -14.87 16.38
N LYS A 188 3.96 -14.54 17.40
CA LYS A 188 5.19 -15.27 17.74
C LYS A 188 4.87 -16.64 18.33
#